data_AF-A0A3R9NBK6-F1
#
_entry.id   AF-A0A3R9NBK6-F1
#
_cell.length_a   1.000
_cell.length_b   1.000
_cell.length_c   1.000
_cell.angle_alpha   90.00
_cell.angle_beta   90.00
_cell.angle_gamma   90.00
#
_symmetry.space_group_name_H-M   'P 1'
#
loop_
_entity.id
_entity.type
_entity.pdbx_description
1 polymer ?
#
loop_
_entity_poly.entity_id
_entity_poly.type
_entity_poly.pdbx_seq_one_letter_code
_entity_poly.pdbx_strand_id
1 'polypeptide(L)'
;MRTLSLGNNHQLQYYQSILELPAARHLEYQCYAALQAGVGATEADAQRHEQLAAYFGSRPGKEQQQFLALSNAHYARHFAETHYSPTRLAFAVLVASVDGEPAMDITEDGLHALLSHLDTLGLTDAHTMEALKAARNAFREELAVHFPARFADDADELLRASHLKRRALALCDLILGSDQAALQTIEDMDNALLDMMEPDIFETGDPQNTLVLQRRAFGQLCAVLAQNGTPEPEKLTLFQFHSRVEHVTEQIKRENRK
;
A
#
# COMPACT_ATOMS: atom_id res chain seq x y z
N MET A 1 11.13 -9.11 16.37
CA MET A 1 9.99 -8.23 16.69
C MET A 1 10.52 -6.95 17.29
N ARG A 2 9.73 -5.86 17.31
CA ARG A 2 10.12 -4.60 17.96
C ARG A 2 9.13 -4.22 19.05
N THR A 3 9.66 -3.71 20.16
CA THR A 3 8.87 -3.22 21.29
C THR A 3 8.72 -1.71 21.22
N LEU A 4 7.50 -1.23 21.41
CA LEU A 4 7.14 0.16 21.62
C LEU A 4 6.63 0.30 23.05
N SER A 5 7.25 1.19 23.83
CA SER A 5 6.76 1.53 25.17
C SER A 5 5.68 2.61 25.06
N LEU A 6 4.52 2.33 25.63
CA LEU A 6 3.40 3.26 25.72
C LEU A 6 3.37 3.93 27.11
N GLY A 7 2.34 4.73 27.38
CA GLY A 7 2.16 5.33 28.70
C GLY A 7 2.06 4.28 29.81
N ASN A 8 2.39 4.64 31.05
CA ASN A 8 2.21 3.78 32.24
C ASN A 8 2.93 2.40 32.20
N ASN A 9 4.10 2.31 31.56
CA ASN A 9 4.92 1.08 31.42
C ASN A 9 4.30 -0.05 30.57
N HIS A 10 3.25 0.23 29.81
CA HIS A 10 2.68 -0.75 28.87
C HIS A 10 3.63 -0.99 27.69
N GLN A 11 3.70 -2.24 27.23
CA GLN A 11 4.59 -2.65 26.15
C GLN A 11 3.81 -3.27 25.00
N LEU A 12 3.99 -2.69 23.82
CA LEU A 12 3.44 -3.17 22.57
C LEU A 12 4.55 -3.85 21.77
N GLN A 13 4.33 -5.07 21.28
CA GLN A 13 5.23 -5.71 20.33
C GLN A 13 4.60 -5.75 18.94
N TYR A 14 5.35 -5.39 17.92
CA TYR A 14 4.90 -5.43 16.53
C TYR A 14 5.94 -6.07 15.60
N TYR A 15 5.45 -6.60 14.48
CA TYR A 15 6.28 -7.21 13.45
C TYR A 15 7.06 -6.14 12.68
N GLN A 16 8.37 -6.31 12.62
CA GLN A 16 9.27 -5.45 11.83
C GLN A 16 10.22 -6.26 10.93
N SER A 17 10.08 -7.59 10.88
CA SER A 17 10.88 -8.46 10.02
C SER A 17 10.00 -9.43 9.25
N ILE A 18 10.35 -9.67 7.98
CA ILE A 18 9.69 -10.64 7.08
C ILE A 18 9.95 -12.09 7.51
N LEU A 19 10.94 -12.31 8.37
CA LEU A 19 11.29 -13.61 8.93
C LEU A 19 10.32 -14.05 10.04
N GLU A 20 9.52 -13.13 10.56
CA GLU A 20 8.59 -13.38 11.67
C GLU A 20 7.13 -13.14 11.26
N LEU A 21 6.88 -12.16 10.39
CA LEU A 21 5.54 -11.76 9.98
C LEU A 21 4.84 -12.87 9.19
N PRO A 22 3.66 -13.37 9.61
CA PRO A 22 2.89 -14.33 8.82
C PRO A 22 2.38 -13.74 7.49
N ALA A 23 2.36 -14.54 6.44
CA ALA A 23 1.98 -14.12 5.09
C ALA A 23 0.53 -13.62 5.02
N ALA A 24 -0.42 -14.30 5.68
CA ALA A 24 -1.81 -13.84 5.76
C ALA A 24 -1.95 -12.48 6.44
N ARG A 25 -1.15 -12.24 7.48
CA ARG A 25 -1.14 -10.97 8.21
C ARG A 25 -0.53 -9.85 7.37
N HIS A 26 0.53 -10.16 6.62
CA HIS A 26 1.09 -9.24 5.66
C HIS A 26 0.09 -8.87 4.55
N LEU A 27 -0.73 -9.81 4.06
CA LEU A 27 -1.79 -9.50 3.09
C LEU A 27 -2.77 -8.46 3.64
N GLU A 28 -3.30 -8.67 4.85
CA GLU A 28 -4.25 -7.71 5.43
C GLU A 28 -3.59 -6.34 5.70
N TYR A 29 -2.31 -6.32 6.10
CA TYR A 29 -1.52 -5.09 6.17
C TYR A 29 -1.45 -4.39 4.81
N GLN A 30 -1.16 -5.13 3.73
CA GLN A 30 -1.10 -4.59 2.37
C GLN A 30 -2.45 -4.07 1.90
N CYS A 31 -3.57 -4.73 2.25
CA CYS A 31 -4.91 -4.26 1.94
C CYS A 31 -5.18 -2.88 2.56
N TYR A 32 -4.93 -2.72 3.86
CA TYR A 32 -5.13 -1.42 4.53
C TYR A 32 -4.14 -0.35 4.04
N ALA A 33 -2.89 -0.73 3.75
CA ALA A 33 -1.92 0.18 3.17
C ALA A 33 -2.32 0.63 1.76
N ALA A 34 -2.88 -0.26 0.94
CA ALA A 34 -3.40 0.06 -0.39
C ALA A 34 -4.63 0.96 -0.30
N LEU A 35 -5.56 0.69 0.64
CA LEU A 35 -6.71 1.55 0.88
C LEU A 35 -6.29 2.96 1.32
N GLN A 36 -5.31 3.08 2.22
CA GLN A 36 -4.75 4.38 2.61
C GLN A 36 -4.10 5.11 1.43
N ALA A 37 -3.34 4.40 0.58
CA ALA A 37 -2.62 5.01 -0.52
C ALA A 37 -3.55 5.42 -1.67
N GLY A 38 -4.57 4.59 -1.95
CA GLY A 38 -5.48 4.77 -3.08
C GLY A 38 -6.66 5.69 -2.80
N VAL A 39 -7.17 5.71 -1.55
CA VAL A 39 -8.32 6.54 -1.14
C VAL A 39 -7.90 7.64 -0.17
N GLY A 40 -7.13 7.27 0.88
CA GLY A 40 -6.87 8.15 2.01
C GLY A 40 -8.02 8.18 3.01
N ALA A 41 -7.98 9.09 3.99
CA ALA A 41 -8.97 9.13 5.08
C ALA A 41 -9.16 10.53 5.68
N THR A 42 -8.79 11.57 4.94
CA THR A 42 -8.89 12.96 5.37
C THR A 42 -9.65 13.80 4.35
N GLU A 43 -10.14 14.96 4.76
CA GLU A 43 -10.78 15.90 3.82
C GLU A 43 -9.78 16.38 2.73
N ALA A 44 -8.49 16.45 3.05
CA ALA A 44 -7.45 16.76 2.08
C ALA A 44 -7.32 15.65 1.01
N ASP A 45 -7.48 14.39 1.40
CA ASP A 45 -7.51 13.26 0.46
C ASP A 45 -8.74 13.32 -0.44
N ALA A 46 -9.91 13.64 0.13
CA ALA A 46 -11.14 13.82 -0.65
C ALA A 46 -10.98 14.95 -1.68
N GLN A 47 -10.45 16.11 -1.26
CA GLN A 47 -10.19 17.24 -2.15
C GLN A 47 -9.19 16.90 -3.26
N ARG A 48 -8.13 16.13 -2.96
CA ARG A 48 -7.18 15.65 -3.98
C ARG A 48 -7.89 14.80 -5.05
N HIS A 49 -8.79 13.91 -4.63
CA HIS A 49 -9.57 13.09 -5.56
C HIS A 49 -10.57 13.90 -6.38
N GLU A 50 -11.21 14.93 -5.80
CA GLU A 50 -12.08 15.86 -6.54
C GLU A 50 -11.32 16.64 -7.62
N GLN A 51 -10.08 17.06 -7.34
CA GLN A 51 -9.21 17.71 -8.32
C GLN A 51 -8.85 16.76 -9.47
N LEU A 52 -8.54 15.50 -9.16
CA LEU A 52 -8.30 14.47 -10.19
C LEU A 52 -9.56 14.21 -11.03
N ALA A 53 -10.74 14.17 -10.41
CA ALA A 53 -12.00 14.03 -11.13
C ALA A 53 -12.24 15.21 -12.09
N ALA A 54 -11.98 16.44 -11.65
CA ALA A 54 -12.09 17.62 -12.51
C ALA A 54 -11.11 17.56 -13.70
N TYR A 55 -9.88 17.12 -13.44
CA TYR A 55 -8.87 16.89 -14.49
C TYR A 55 -9.35 15.87 -15.52
N PHE A 56 -9.78 14.68 -15.11
CA PHE A 56 -10.26 13.65 -16.02
C PHE A 56 -11.54 14.07 -16.75
N GLY A 57 -12.46 14.76 -16.06
CA GLY A 57 -13.71 15.26 -16.66
C GLY A 57 -13.52 16.32 -17.73
N SER A 58 -12.35 16.96 -17.80
CA SER A 58 -12.01 17.90 -18.87
C SER A 58 -11.54 17.20 -20.17
N ARG A 59 -11.38 15.87 -20.16
CA ARG A 59 -10.79 15.10 -21.25
C ARG A 59 -11.77 14.09 -21.87
N PRO A 60 -11.81 13.97 -23.21
CA PRO A 60 -12.64 12.98 -23.87
C PRO A 60 -12.15 11.56 -23.58
N GLY A 61 -13.06 10.62 -23.30
CA GLY A 61 -12.72 9.20 -23.11
C GLY A 61 -12.15 8.86 -21.74
N LYS A 62 -12.21 9.77 -20.76
CA LYS A 62 -11.73 9.59 -19.38
C LYS A 62 -12.88 9.55 -18.36
N GLU A 63 -14.09 9.22 -18.81
CA GLU A 63 -15.31 9.21 -17.98
C GLU A 63 -15.20 8.19 -16.83
N GLN A 64 -14.58 7.03 -17.09
CA GLN A 64 -14.35 6.01 -16.07
C GLN A 64 -13.38 6.52 -14.99
N GLN A 65 -12.25 7.11 -15.37
CA GLN A 65 -11.28 7.66 -14.41
C GLN A 65 -11.89 8.80 -13.59
N GLN A 66 -12.72 9.65 -14.22
CA GLN A 66 -13.48 10.68 -13.52
C GLN A 66 -14.42 10.08 -12.47
N PHE A 67 -15.20 9.06 -12.86
CA PHE A 67 -16.11 8.37 -11.93
C PHE A 67 -15.37 7.75 -10.75
N LEU A 68 -14.28 7.02 -11.01
CA LEU A 68 -13.47 6.39 -9.96
C LEU A 68 -12.85 7.42 -9.03
N ALA A 69 -12.36 8.55 -9.55
CA ALA A 69 -11.85 9.65 -8.72
C ALA A 69 -12.95 10.22 -7.81
N LEU A 70 -14.17 10.46 -8.33
CA LEU A 70 -15.29 10.92 -7.49
C LEU A 70 -15.72 9.88 -6.45
N SER A 71 -15.72 8.60 -6.81
CA SER A 71 -16.01 7.50 -5.88
C SER A 71 -15.00 7.47 -4.74
N ASN A 72 -13.70 7.53 -5.05
CA ASN A 72 -12.64 7.57 -4.04
C ASN A 72 -12.70 8.86 -3.19
N ALA A 73 -13.09 10.01 -3.76
CA ALA A 73 -13.35 11.21 -2.98
C ALA A 73 -14.48 11.00 -1.95
N HIS A 74 -15.57 10.35 -2.37
CA HIS A 74 -16.68 10.02 -1.48
C HIS A 74 -16.25 9.10 -0.33
N TYR A 75 -15.49 8.04 -0.63
CA TYR A 75 -14.94 7.15 0.40
C TYR A 75 -14.00 7.88 1.36
N ALA A 76 -13.07 8.71 0.85
CA ALA A 76 -12.14 9.47 1.69
C ALA A 76 -12.88 10.40 2.68
N ARG A 77 -13.92 11.08 2.21
CA ARG A 77 -14.79 11.92 3.05
C ARG A 77 -15.56 11.09 4.08
N HIS A 78 -16.16 9.98 3.65
CA HIS A 78 -16.87 9.09 4.55
C HIS A 78 -15.96 8.54 5.66
N PHE A 79 -14.72 8.18 5.33
CA PHE A 79 -13.73 7.75 6.32
C PHE A 79 -13.36 8.86 7.29
N ALA A 80 -13.19 10.10 6.80
CA ALA A 80 -12.93 11.24 7.67
C ALA A 80 -14.09 11.51 8.66
N GLU A 81 -15.33 11.46 8.18
CA GLU A 81 -16.55 11.66 8.98
C GLU A 81 -16.77 10.56 10.03
N THR A 82 -16.45 9.31 9.69
CA THR A 82 -16.61 8.14 10.57
C THR A 82 -15.39 7.87 11.44
N HIS A 83 -14.34 8.70 11.32
CA HIS A 83 -13.04 8.48 11.96
C HIS A 83 -12.42 7.11 11.64
N TYR A 84 -12.73 6.58 10.46
CA TYR A 84 -12.12 5.36 9.94
C TYR A 84 -10.71 5.65 9.44
N SER A 85 -9.70 4.97 9.99
CA SER A 85 -8.31 5.21 9.63
C SER A 85 -7.64 3.93 9.11
N PRO A 86 -7.54 3.76 7.78
CA PRO A 86 -6.81 2.64 7.17
C PRO A 86 -5.35 2.59 7.63
N THR A 87 -4.72 3.75 7.85
CA THR A 87 -3.36 3.82 8.42
C THR A 87 -3.28 3.13 9.78
N ARG A 88 -4.19 3.46 10.70
CA ARG A 88 -4.16 2.88 12.05
C ARG A 88 -4.51 1.39 12.02
N LEU A 89 -5.43 0.98 11.16
CA LEU A 89 -5.76 -0.44 10.95
C LEU A 89 -4.56 -1.23 10.39
N ALA A 90 -3.83 -0.66 9.42
CA ALA A 90 -2.60 -1.26 8.92
C ALA A 90 -1.57 -1.49 10.04
N PHE A 91 -1.44 -0.55 10.97
CA PHE A 91 -0.57 -0.73 12.14
C PHE A 91 -1.08 -1.79 13.11
N ALA A 92 -2.37 -1.80 13.42
CA ALA A 92 -3.00 -2.79 14.28
C ALA A 92 -2.77 -4.22 13.74
N VAL A 93 -2.83 -4.41 12.42
CA VAL A 93 -2.49 -5.68 11.77
C VAL A 93 -1.01 -6.09 11.96
N LEU A 94 -0.11 -5.19 12.33
CA LEU A 94 1.29 -5.54 12.65
C LEU A 94 1.54 -5.78 14.15
N VAL A 95 0.58 -5.48 15.03
CA VAL A 95 0.71 -5.68 16.48
C VAL A 95 0.67 -7.17 16.81
N ALA A 96 1.79 -7.74 17.29
CA ALA A 96 1.89 -9.15 17.65
C ALA A 96 1.31 -9.41 19.05
N SER A 97 1.60 -8.55 20.03
CA SER A 97 1.12 -8.69 21.40
C SER A 97 1.09 -7.36 22.15
N VAL A 98 0.22 -7.25 23.15
CA VAL A 98 0.15 -6.13 24.10
C VAL A 98 0.36 -6.69 25.50
N ASP A 99 1.35 -6.20 26.24
CA ASP A 99 1.71 -6.66 27.59
C ASP A 99 1.89 -8.18 27.72
N GLY A 100 2.32 -8.83 26.64
CA GLY A 100 2.52 -10.28 26.57
C GLY A 100 1.30 -11.09 26.13
N GLU A 101 0.12 -10.46 26.00
CA GLU A 101 -1.06 -11.11 25.43
C GLU A 101 -1.06 -11.02 23.89
N PRO A 102 -1.16 -12.16 23.17
CA PRO A 102 -1.08 -12.18 21.72
C PRO A 102 -2.35 -11.59 21.08
N ALA A 103 -2.17 -10.65 20.14
CA ALA A 103 -3.26 -10.05 19.38
C ALA A 103 -3.58 -10.90 18.15
N MET A 104 -4.40 -11.93 18.31
CA MET A 104 -4.68 -12.91 17.24
C MET A 104 -5.87 -12.53 16.35
N ASP A 105 -6.80 -11.73 16.85
CA ASP A 105 -7.97 -11.29 16.10
C ASP A 105 -7.61 -10.14 15.15
N ILE A 106 -7.55 -10.45 13.86
CA ILE A 106 -7.26 -9.50 12.78
C ILE A 106 -8.52 -9.17 11.95
N THR A 107 -9.71 -9.54 12.44
CA THR A 107 -10.96 -9.07 11.85
C THR A 107 -11.10 -7.57 12.06
N GLU A 108 -11.86 -6.89 11.20
CA GLU A 108 -12.04 -5.43 11.29
C GLU A 108 -12.54 -4.98 12.68
N ASP A 109 -13.55 -5.66 13.23
CA ASP A 109 -14.06 -5.41 14.58
C ASP A 109 -12.99 -5.64 15.66
N GLY A 110 -12.22 -6.72 15.53
CA GLY A 110 -11.10 -7.03 16.44
C GLY A 110 -10.01 -5.97 16.41
N LEU A 111 -9.67 -5.46 15.22
CA LEU A 111 -8.69 -4.40 15.03
C LEU A 111 -9.18 -3.05 15.61
N HIS A 112 -10.45 -2.72 15.45
CA HIS A 112 -11.05 -1.54 16.08
C HIS A 112 -11.06 -1.62 17.61
N ALA A 113 -11.38 -2.80 18.15
CA ALA A 113 -11.31 -3.04 19.59
C ALA A 113 -9.87 -2.92 20.11
N LEU A 114 -8.90 -3.49 19.40
CA LEU A 114 -7.48 -3.38 19.71
C LEU A 114 -7.02 -1.91 19.69
N LEU A 115 -7.34 -1.15 18.64
CA LEU A 115 -6.97 0.27 18.55
C LEU A 115 -7.58 1.10 19.68
N SER A 116 -8.85 0.87 20.00
CA SER A 116 -9.53 1.54 21.11
C SER A 116 -8.83 1.24 22.44
N HIS A 117 -8.41 -0.02 22.63
CA HIS A 117 -7.62 -0.40 23.80
C HIS A 117 -6.26 0.31 23.82
N LEU A 118 -5.51 0.29 22.72
CA LEU A 118 -4.21 0.96 22.60
C LEU A 118 -4.28 2.47 22.83
N ASP A 119 -5.38 3.12 22.45
CA ASP A 119 -5.61 4.55 22.72
C ASP A 119 -5.70 4.82 24.22
N THR A 120 -6.37 3.95 24.98
CA THR A 120 -6.41 4.06 26.44
C THR A 120 -5.04 3.86 27.09
N LEU A 121 -4.13 3.13 26.43
CA LEU A 121 -2.74 2.93 26.85
C LEU A 121 -1.81 4.08 26.40
N GLY A 122 -2.32 5.07 25.65
CA GLY A 122 -1.56 6.23 25.20
C GLY A 122 -0.86 6.06 23.85
N LEU A 123 -1.36 5.18 22.98
CA LEU A 123 -0.96 5.19 21.57
C LEU A 123 -1.31 6.53 20.93
N THR A 124 -0.41 7.05 20.10
CA THR A 124 -0.61 8.30 19.37
C THR A 124 -0.46 8.05 17.88
N ASP A 125 -1.01 8.95 17.06
CA ASP A 125 -0.83 8.88 15.61
C ASP A 125 0.65 8.98 15.22
N ALA A 126 1.45 9.75 15.97
CA ALA A 126 2.90 9.85 15.76
C ALA A 126 3.59 8.50 15.95
N HIS A 127 3.26 7.77 17.04
CA HIS A 127 3.77 6.42 17.26
C HIS A 127 3.40 5.48 16.11
N THR A 128 2.15 5.54 15.67
CA THR A 128 1.61 4.72 14.57
C THR A 128 2.38 4.98 13.27
N MET A 129 2.53 6.26 12.89
CA MET A 129 3.23 6.66 11.67
C MET A 129 4.71 6.27 11.69
N GLU A 130 5.40 6.47 12.80
CA GLU A 130 6.82 6.12 12.93
C GLU A 130 7.03 4.60 12.86
N ALA A 131 6.22 3.83 13.59
CA ALA A 131 6.31 2.38 13.60
C ALA A 131 6.00 1.78 12.22
N LEU A 132 4.96 2.28 11.52
CA LEU A 132 4.65 1.86 10.16
C LEU A 132 5.76 2.18 9.17
N LYS A 133 6.32 3.39 9.24
CA LYS A 133 7.44 3.78 8.39
C LYS A 133 8.66 2.88 8.63
N ALA A 134 8.97 2.59 9.89
CA ALA A 134 10.06 1.71 10.28
C ALA A 134 9.85 0.26 9.82
N ALA A 135 8.63 -0.27 9.96
CA ALA A 135 8.27 -1.60 9.49
C ALA A 135 8.36 -1.71 7.97
N ARG A 136 7.76 -0.77 7.23
CA ARG A 136 7.80 -0.74 5.77
C ARG A 136 9.24 -0.69 5.23
N ASN A 137 10.08 0.16 5.82
CA ASN A 137 11.48 0.26 5.41
C ASN A 137 12.24 -1.04 5.67
N ALA A 138 12.07 -1.64 6.85
CA ALA A 138 12.69 -2.91 7.19
C ALA A 138 12.25 -4.04 6.25
N PHE A 139 10.94 -4.16 5.96
CA PHE A 139 10.43 -5.15 5.02
C PHE A 139 11.03 -4.95 3.62
N ARG A 140 11.09 -3.71 3.14
CA ARG A 140 11.67 -3.41 1.83
C ARG A 140 13.15 -3.78 1.77
N GLU A 141 13.93 -3.42 2.79
CA GLU A 141 15.36 -3.73 2.87
C GLU A 141 15.61 -5.25 2.91
N GLU A 142 14.90 -5.98 3.76
CA GLU A 142 15.02 -7.44 3.87
C GLU A 142 14.59 -8.14 2.57
N LEU A 143 13.46 -7.72 1.96
CA LEU A 143 13.01 -8.28 0.69
C LEU A 143 14.00 -8.01 -0.45
N ALA A 144 14.60 -6.82 -0.50
CA ALA A 144 15.59 -6.49 -1.52
C ALA A 144 16.88 -7.32 -1.38
N VAL A 145 17.30 -7.60 -0.14
CA VAL A 145 18.45 -8.47 0.14
C VAL A 145 18.16 -9.92 -0.26
N HIS A 146 16.98 -10.44 0.07
CA HIS A 146 16.64 -11.84 -0.15
C HIS A 146 16.13 -12.16 -1.57
N PHE A 147 15.47 -11.21 -2.22
CA PHE A 147 14.81 -11.38 -3.51
C PHE A 147 15.18 -10.26 -4.51
N PRO A 148 16.49 -10.01 -4.76
CA PRO A 148 16.95 -8.83 -5.51
C PRO A 148 16.40 -8.75 -6.93
N ALA A 149 16.15 -9.88 -7.59
CA ALA A 149 15.59 -9.91 -8.95
C ALA A 149 14.19 -9.27 -9.05
N ARG A 150 13.45 -9.18 -7.93
CA ARG A 150 12.12 -8.54 -7.88
C ARG A 150 12.18 -7.02 -7.72
N PHE A 151 13.35 -6.49 -7.38
CA PHE A 151 13.59 -5.06 -7.16
C PHE A 151 14.49 -4.45 -8.25
N ALA A 152 14.74 -5.19 -9.34
CA ALA A 152 15.44 -4.68 -10.50
C ALA A 152 14.50 -3.78 -11.33
N ASP A 153 15.00 -2.61 -11.73
CA ASP A 153 14.41 -1.63 -12.65
C ASP A 153 12.87 -1.53 -12.67
N ASP A 154 12.33 -0.68 -11.79
CA ASP A 154 10.95 -0.23 -11.88
C ASP A 154 10.83 0.78 -13.04
N ALA A 155 10.34 0.29 -14.18
CA ALA A 155 10.18 1.09 -15.39
C ALA A 155 9.27 2.32 -15.18
N ASP A 156 8.25 2.19 -14.33
CA ASP A 156 7.33 3.28 -14.03
C ASP A 156 8.00 4.31 -13.10
N GLU A 157 8.81 3.87 -12.14
CA GLU A 157 9.63 4.76 -11.31
C GLU A 157 10.62 5.57 -12.17
N LEU A 158 11.31 4.91 -13.10
CA LEU A 158 12.24 5.55 -14.04
C LEU A 158 11.53 6.55 -14.96
N LEU A 159 10.35 6.17 -15.48
CA LEU A 159 9.54 7.02 -16.33
C LEU A 159 9.06 8.27 -15.57
N ARG A 160 8.55 8.09 -14.35
CA ARG A 160 8.12 9.19 -13.47
C ARG A 160 9.29 10.13 -13.15
N ALA A 161 10.45 9.59 -12.81
CA ALA A 161 11.67 10.38 -12.55
C ALA A 161 12.09 11.18 -13.80
N SER A 162 11.97 10.59 -14.99
CA SER A 162 12.23 11.26 -16.26
C SER A 162 11.27 12.44 -16.50
N HIS A 163 9.96 12.25 -16.31
CA HIS A 163 8.96 13.31 -16.44
C HIS A 163 9.20 14.45 -15.44
N LEU A 164 9.46 14.13 -14.17
CA LEU A 164 9.79 15.13 -13.14
C LEU A 164 11.05 15.92 -13.49
N LYS A 165 12.10 15.25 -13.98
CA LYS A 165 13.33 15.92 -14.41
C LYS A 165 13.07 16.87 -15.58
N ARG A 166 12.35 16.42 -16.61
CA ARG A 166 11.99 17.24 -17.78
C ARG A 166 11.19 18.47 -17.37
N ARG A 167 10.18 18.28 -16.51
CA ARG A 167 9.37 19.35 -15.95
C ARG A 167 10.22 20.37 -15.18
N ALA A 168 11.13 19.90 -14.33
CA ALA A 168 12.01 20.77 -13.54
C ALA A 168 12.94 21.61 -14.43
N LEU A 169 13.50 21.02 -15.49
CA LEU A 169 14.33 21.74 -16.46
C LEU A 169 13.52 22.80 -17.22
N ALA A 170 12.32 22.46 -17.69
CA ALA A 170 11.45 23.41 -18.37
C ALA A 170 11.03 24.59 -17.46
N LEU A 171 10.81 24.33 -16.17
CA LEU A 171 10.60 25.41 -15.18
C LEU A 171 11.83 26.32 -15.03
N CYS A 172 13.04 25.76 -15.05
CA CYS A 172 14.27 26.56 -15.05
C CYS A 172 14.37 27.42 -16.32
N ASP A 173 14.08 26.87 -17.50
CA ASP A 173 14.11 27.61 -18.77
C ASP A 173 13.07 28.75 -18.79
N LEU A 174 11.89 28.52 -18.21
CA LEU A 174 10.87 29.55 -18.06
C LEU A 174 11.31 30.66 -17.08
N ILE A 175 11.76 30.29 -15.88
CA ILE A 175 12.04 31.25 -14.78
C ILE A 175 13.35 32.01 -15.03
N LEU A 176 14.40 31.30 -15.44
CA LEU A 176 15.75 31.87 -15.62
C LEU A 176 15.99 32.36 -17.04
N GLY A 177 15.46 31.64 -18.03
CA GLY A 177 15.62 31.95 -19.46
C GLY A 177 14.52 32.84 -20.04
N SER A 178 13.41 33.02 -19.33
CA SER A 178 12.20 33.69 -19.84
C SER A 178 11.63 33.04 -21.12
N ASP A 179 11.91 31.75 -21.35
CA ASP A 179 11.42 31.02 -22.52
C ASP A 179 9.95 30.60 -22.31
N GLN A 180 9.04 31.31 -22.97
CA GLN A 180 7.60 31.01 -22.91
C GLN A 180 7.25 29.68 -23.59
N ALA A 181 8.08 29.16 -24.51
CA ALA A 181 7.84 27.87 -25.14
C ALA A 181 7.94 26.71 -24.13
N ALA A 182 8.65 26.90 -23.01
CA ALA A 182 8.76 25.93 -21.94
C ALA A 182 7.42 25.63 -21.25
N LEU A 183 6.43 26.54 -21.33
CA LEU A 183 5.09 26.33 -20.76
C LEU A 183 4.42 25.07 -21.32
N GLN A 184 4.51 24.84 -22.64
CA GLN A 184 3.94 23.64 -23.25
C GLN A 184 4.59 22.36 -22.69
N THR A 185 5.91 22.38 -22.51
CA THR A 185 6.62 21.22 -21.94
C THR A 185 6.21 20.97 -20.49
N ILE A 186 5.98 22.02 -19.70
CA ILE A 186 5.49 21.89 -18.32
C ILE A 186 4.10 21.24 -18.34
N GLU A 187 3.19 21.75 -19.17
CA GLU A 187 1.83 21.23 -19.28
C GLU A 187 1.83 19.76 -19.75
N ASP A 188 2.62 19.42 -20.77
CA ASP A 188 2.75 18.05 -21.27
C ASP A 188 3.26 17.09 -20.18
N MET A 189 4.22 17.52 -19.37
CA MET A 189 4.75 16.70 -18.27
C MET A 189 3.78 16.61 -17.09
N ASP A 190 3.06 17.68 -16.76
CA ASP A 190 1.99 17.65 -15.75
C ASP A 190 0.88 16.68 -16.16
N ASN A 191 0.47 16.75 -17.42
CA ASN A 191 -0.50 15.84 -18.02
C ASN A 191 -0.02 14.38 -17.98
N ALA A 192 1.23 14.12 -18.38
CA ALA A 192 1.80 12.78 -18.31
C ALA A 192 1.85 12.24 -16.86
N LEU A 193 2.25 13.08 -15.90
CA LEU A 193 2.29 12.69 -14.48
C LEU A 193 0.90 12.42 -13.91
N LEU A 194 -0.10 13.21 -14.27
CA LEU A 194 -1.49 13.01 -13.83
C LEU A 194 -2.12 11.78 -14.48
N ASP A 195 -1.77 11.48 -15.74
CA ASP A 195 -2.22 10.26 -16.41
C ASP A 195 -1.61 8.98 -15.79
N MET A 196 -0.46 9.08 -15.11
CA MET A 196 0.09 7.98 -14.30
C MET A 196 -0.65 7.78 -12.97
N MET A 197 -1.52 8.71 -12.56
CA MET A 197 -2.29 8.66 -11.31
C MET A 197 -3.70 8.12 -11.53
N GLU A 198 -3.86 7.09 -12.38
CA GLU A 198 -5.17 6.48 -12.61
C GLU A 198 -5.76 5.97 -11.28
N PRO A 199 -7.00 6.34 -10.93
CA PRO A 199 -7.57 5.92 -9.64
C PRO A 199 -7.83 4.42 -9.59
N ASP A 200 -7.39 3.79 -8.51
CA ASP A 200 -7.74 2.41 -8.18
C ASP A 200 -9.25 2.24 -7.89
N ILE A 201 -9.75 1.01 -8.03
CA ILE A 201 -11.15 0.67 -7.81
C ILE A 201 -11.35 0.19 -6.37
N PHE A 202 -12.09 0.95 -5.56
CA PHE A 202 -12.43 0.56 -4.17
C PHE A 202 -13.93 0.36 -3.94
N GLU A 203 -14.74 0.45 -4.99
CA GLU A 203 -16.19 0.28 -4.87
C GLU A 203 -16.58 -1.09 -4.31
N THR A 204 -17.46 -1.08 -3.32
CA THR A 204 -17.92 -2.30 -2.65
C THR A 204 -18.79 -3.12 -3.59
N GLY A 205 -18.43 -4.40 -3.77
CA GLY A 205 -19.16 -5.32 -4.65
C GLY A 205 -18.65 -5.36 -6.09
N ASP A 206 -17.72 -4.46 -6.47
CA ASP A 206 -17.05 -4.55 -7.76
C ASP A 206 -16.06 -5.74 -7.76
N PRO A 207 -16.15 -6.69 -8.72
CA PRO A 207 -15.22 -7.82 -8.80
C PRO A 207 -13.78 -7.44 -9.15
N GLN A 208 -13.55 -6.21 -9.64
CA GLN A 208 -12.26 -5.57 -9.93
C GLN A 208 -11.77 -4.68 -8.79
N ASN A 209 -12.47 -4.64 -7.65
CA ASN A 209 -12.01 -3.94 -6.46
C ASN A 209 -10.58 -4.38 -6.10
N THR A 210 -9.70 -3.40 -5.87
CA THR A 210 -8.27 -3.61 -5.64
C THR A 210 -8.00 -4.57 -4.47
N LEU A 211 -8.76 -4.47 -3.37
CA LEU A 211 -8.61 -5.34 -2.20
C LEU A 211 -9.09 -6.76 -2.50
N VAL A 212 -10.17 -6.89 -3.28
CA VAL A 212 -10.68 -8.19 -3.73
C VAL A 212 -9.68 -8.89 -4.64
N LEU A 213 -9.06 -8.15 -5.57
CA LEU A 213 -8.03 -8.68 -6.46
C LEU A 213 -6.79 -9.14 -5.69
N GLN A 214 -6.32 -8.34 -4.72
CA GLN A 214 -5.20 -8.72 -3.86
C GLN A 214 -5.48 -10.02 -3.08
N ARG A 215 -6.63 -10.11 -2.41
CA ARG A 215 -7.03 -11.31 -1.66
C ARG A 215 -7.19 -12.53 -2.58
N ARG A 216 -7.75 -12.35 -3.77
CA ARG A 216 -7.89 -13.42 -4.78
C ARG A 216 -6.52 -13.90 -5.26
N ALA A 217 -5.61 -12.99 -5.60
CA ALA A 217 -4.26 -13.34 -6.05
C ALA A 217 -3.50 -14.09 -4.95
N PHE A 218 -3.59 -13.65 -3.70
CA PHE A 218 -3.02 -14.38 -2.56
C PHE A 218 -3.61 -15.79 -2.41
N GLY A 219 -4.94 -15.92 -2.45
CA GLY A 219 -5.60 -17.23 -2.37
C GLY A 219 -5.19 -18.18 -3.50
N GLN A 220 -5.04 -17.66 -4.73
CA GLN A 220 -4.53 -18.43 -5.86
C GLN A 220 -3.08 -18.88 -5.65
N LEU A 221 -2.20 -18.01 -5.16
CA LEU A 221 -0.84 -18.37 -4.82
C LEU A 221 -0.80 -19.44 -3.72
N CYS A 222 -1.59 -19.30 -2.66
CA CYS A 222 -1.72 -20.33 -1.63
C CYS A 222 -2.19 -21.67 -2.22
N ALA A 223 -3.18 -21.68 -3.11
CA ALA A 223 -3.63 -22.89 -3.77
C ALA A 223 -2.53 -23.56 -4.58
N VAL A 224 -1.75 -22.79 -5.36
CA VAL A 224 -0.61 -23.30 -6.12
C VAL A 224 0.46 -23.87 -5.19
N LEU A 225 0.81 -23.17 -4.10
CA LEU A 225 1.80 -23.65 -3.13
C LEU A 225 1.34 -24.93 -2.43
N ALA A 226 0.06 -25.04 -2.08
CA ALA A 226 -0.53 -26.23 -1.47
C ALA A 226 -0.48 -27.43 -2.43
N GLN A 227 -0.81 -27.23 -3.71
CA GLN A 227 -0.66 -28.27 -4.75
C GLN A 227 0.80 -28.72 -4.93
N ASN A 228 1.75 -27.84 -4.63
CA ASN A 228 3.20 -28.12 -4.68
C ASN A 228 3.77 -28.54 -3.31
N GLY A 229 2.94 -29.10 -2.42
CA GLY A 229 3.40 -29.74 -1.18
C GLY A 229 3.74 -28.79 -0.03
N THR A 230 3.24 -27.55 -0.07
CA THR A 230 3.37 -26.60 1.04
C THR A 230 2.06 -26.57 1.84
N PRO A 231 1.95 -27.30 2.97
CA PRO A 231 0.74 -27.25 3.80
C PRO A 231 0.59 -25.88 4.44
N GLU A 232 -0.65 -25.38 4.49
CA GLU A 232 -1.03 -24.10 5.12
C GLU A 232 -0.12 -22.90 4.74
N PRO A 233 0.02 -22.55 3.44
CA PRO A 233 0.92 -21.49 2.99
C PRO A 233 0.68 -20.14 3.67
N GLU A 234 -0.56 -19.86 4.08
CA GLU A 234 -0.99 -18.65 4.75
C GLU A 234 -0.34 -18.45 6.13
N LYS A 235 0.09 -19.54 6.79
CA LYS A 235 0.76 -19.53 8.11
C LYS A 235 2.28 -19.36 8.00
N LEU A 236 2.83 -19.47 6.80
CA LEU A 236 4.26 -19.25 6.59
C LEU A 236 4.62 -17.81 6.94
N THR A 237 5.86 -17.62 7.41
CA THR A 237 6.45 -16.29 7.46
C THR A 237 6.53 -15.71 6.04
N LEU A 238 6.50 -14.39 5.91
CA LEU A 238 6.52 -13.72 4.62
C LEU A 238 7.75 -14.13 3.78
N PHE A 239 8.91 -14.28 4.43
CA PHE A 239 10.11 -14.82 3.80
C PHE A 239 9.90 -16.24 3.25
N GLN A 240 9.40 -17.16 4.08
CA GLN A 240 9.16 -18.54 3.65
C GLN A 240 8.16 -18.61 2.51
N PHE A 241 7.08 -17.81 2.57
CA PHE A 241 6.08 -17.72 1.52
C PHE A 241 6.72 -17.30 0.19
N HIS A 242 7.49 -16.20 0.17
CA HIS A 242 8.16 -15.75 -1.05
C HIS A 242 9.21 -16.74 -1.57
N SER A 243 9.98 -17.35 -0.68
CA SER A 243 10.96 -18.39 -1.04
C SER A 243 10.29 -19.58 -1.73
N ARG A 244 9.12 -20.01 -1.25
CA ARG A 244 8.32 -21.09 -1.88
C ARG A 244 7.78 -20.69 -3.23
N VAL A 245 7.29 -19.45 -3.38
CA VAL A 245 6.83 -18.92 -4.67
C VAL A 245 7.95 -18.95 -5.71
N GLU A 246 9.17 -18.50 -5.37
CA GLU A 246 10.30 -18.55 -6.31
C GLU A 246 10.69 -19.97 -6.66
N HIS A 247 10.70 -20.87 -5.67
CA HIS A 247 11.02 -22.27 -5.91
C HIS A 247 10.07 -22.91 -6.93
N VAL A 248 8.77 -22.75 -6.73
CA VAL A 248 7.73 -23.28 -7.66
C VAL A 248 7.84 -22.61 -9.03
N THR A 249 8.08 -21.29 -9.05
CA THR A 249 8.27 -20.55 -10.30
C THR A 249 9.44 -21.09 -11.12
N GLU A 250 10.58 -21.35 -10.47
CA GLU A 250 11.76 -21.92 -11.13
C GLU A 250 11.55 -23.38 -11.55
N GLN A 251 10.78 -24.17 -10.80
CA GLN A 251 10.39 -25.52 -11.22
C GLN A 251 9.56 -25.48 -12.51
N ILE A 252 8.50 -24.67 -12.55
CA ILE A 252 7.64 -24.51 -13.73
C ILE A 252 8.46 -24.03 -14.94
N LYS A 253 9.37 -23.06 -14.76
CA LYS A 253 10.26 -22.60 -15.84
C LYS A 253 11.16 -23.72 -16.38
N ARG A 254 11.64 -24.61 -15.52
CA ARG A 254 12.49 -25.76 -15.94
C ARG A 254 11.69 -26.82 -16.68
N GLU A 255 10.44 -27.04 -16.30
CA GLU A 255 9.54 -27.96 -16.98
C GLU A 255 9.14 -27.45 -18.36
N ASN A 256 8.81 -26.15 -18.49
CA ASN A 256 8.43 -25.53 -19.76
C ASN A 256 9.60 -25.33 -20.76
N ARG A 257 10.84 -25.55 -20.33
CA ARG A 257 12.04 -25.53 -21.20
C ARG A 257 12.40 -26.91 -21.78
N LYS A 258 11.70 -27.96 -21.37
CA LYS A 258 11.82 -29.32 -21.94
C LYS A 258 10.80 -29.52 -23.04
#